data_AF-A0A2S5R687-F1
#
_entry.id   AF-A0A2S5R687-F1
#
_cell.length_a   1.000
_cell.length_b   1.000
_cell.length_c   1.000
_cell.angle_alpha   90.00
_cell.angle_beta   90.00
_cell.angle_gamma   90.00
#
_symmetry.space_group_name_H-M   'P 1'
#
loop_
_entity.id
_entity.type
_entity.pdbx_description
1 polymer ?
#
loop_
_entity_poly.entity_id
_entity_poly.type
_entity_poly.pdbx_seq_one_letter_code
_entity_poly.pdbx_strand_id
1 'polypeptide(L)'
;MPTNITHAIPALAIGLGIGRHILPLKVIITGALIASIPDLDMIGTRYFNVPWDSIYGHRGYTHSIFFAICTALITALLFSSVINRKHFKRYFLFFAFCMLSHGLLDFCNEGGLGVAFLWPLSDLRFHSLVQPIMNVNVSFRGLYLSTSGLPVFLSEILWVWLPFLALYLILKYKLIDQLKLNILKNKTTLK
;
A
#
# COMPACT_ATOMS: atom_id res chain seq x y z
N MET A 1 5.65 -12.71 -3.29
CA MET A 1 4.96 -11.50 -2.83
C MET A 1 5.79 -10.86 -1.74
N PRO A 2 5.92 -9.53 -1.71
CA PRO A 2 6.43 -8.85 -0.53
C PRO A 2 5.64 -9.27 0.72
N THR A 3 6.24 -9.14 1.89
CA THR A 3 5.52 -9.48 3.13
C THR A 3 4.31 -8.56 3.31
N ASN A 4 3.23 -9.09 3.91
CA ASN A 4 2.03 -8.29 4.24
C ASN A 4 2.39 -7.03 5.05
N ILE A 5 3.45 -7.08 5.85
CA ILE A 5 3.99 -5.94 6.60
C ILE A 5 4.51 -4.86 5.65
N THR A 6 5.28 -5.26 4.63
CA THR A 6 5.85 -4.35 3.61
C THR A 6 4.76 -3.63 2.83
N HIS A 7 3.62 -4.27 2.57
CA HIS A 7 2.47 -3.62 1.92
C HIS A 7 1.84 -2.48 2.75
N ALA A 8 1.99 -2.49 4.08
CA ALA A 8 1.53 -1.39 4.92
C ALA A 8 2.46 -0.15 4.89
N ILE A 9 3.72 -0.32 4.50
CA ILE A 9 4.76 0.72 4.60
C ILE A 9 4.42 1.97 3.77
N PRO A 10 4.00 1.89 2.49
CA PRO A 10 3.62 3.06 1.70
C PRO A 10 2.51 3.89 2.38
N ALA A 11 1.49 3.21 2.90
CA ALA A 11 0.35 3.85 3.57
C ALA A 11 0.79 4.61 4.84
N LEU A 12 1.63 3.97 5.66
CA LEU A 12 2.14 4.57 6.89
C LEU A 12 3.07 5.76 6.60
N ALA A 13 3.98 5.62 5.65
CA ALA A 13 4.94 6.67 5.30
C ALA A 13 4.24 7.93 4.79
N ILE A 14 3.33 7.79 3.82
CA ILE A 14 2.57 8.92 3.28
C ILE A 14 1.61 9.49 4.33
N GLY A 15 0.85 8.63 5.01
CA GLY A 15 -0.17 9.04 5.97
C GLY A 15 0.42 9.83 7.14
N LEU A 16 1.47 9.31 7.77
CA LEU A 16 2.14 9.97 8.88
C LEU A 16 2.98 11.18 8.43
N GLY A 17 3.54 11.13 7.22
CA GLY A 17 4.38 12.19 6.66
C GLY A 17 3.59 13.46 6.36
N ILE A 18 2.42 13.31 5.72
CA ILE A 18 1.50 14.45 5.46
C ILE A 18 0.85 14.94 6.77
N GLY A 19 0.64 14.04 7.74
CA GLY A 19 0.35 14.38 9.12
C GLY A 19 -1.13 14.27 9.52
N ARG A 20 -1.34 14.09 10.84
CA ARG A 20 -2.63 13.72 11.44
C ARG A 20 -3.74 14.78 11.34
N HIS A 21 -3.37 16.02 11.07
CA HIS A 21 -4.28 17.13 10.84
C HIS A 21 -4.90 17.08 9.43
N ILE A 22 -4.25 16.42 8.47
CA ILE A 22 -4.75 16.21 7.11
C ILE A 22 -5.45 14.84 7.01
N LEU A 23 -4.82 13.79 7.54
CA LEU A 23 -5.35 12.43 7.58
C LEU A 23 -5.47 11.96 9.03
N PRO A 24 -6.68 11.85 9.60
CA PRO A 24 -6.86 11.33 10.95
C PRO A 24 -6.21 9.95 11.12
N LEU A 25 -5.72 9.63 12.33
CA LEU A 25 -5.01 8.37 12.57
C LEU A 25 -5.83 7.13 12.18
N LYS A 26 -7.16 7.16 12.40
CA LYS A 26 -8.06 6.09 11.97
C LYS A 26 -7.98 5.83 10.47
N VAL A 27 -7.95 6.90 9.65
CA VAL A 27 -7.81 6.80 8.19
C VAL A 27 -6.46 6.19 7.83
N ILE A 28 -5.37 6.61 8.49
CA ILE A 28 -4.01 6.08 8.23
C ILE A 28 -3.94 4.59 8.56
N ILE A 29 -4.41 4.18 9.75
CA ILE A 29 -4.42 2.78 10.19
C ILE A 29 -5.27 1.94 9.23
N THR A 30 -6.46 2.42 8.85
CA THR A 30 -7.29 1.72 7.87
C THR A 30 -6.59 1.62 6.53
N GLY A 31 -5.89 2.66 6.06
CA GLY A 31 -5.10 2.61 4.82
C GLY A 31 -4.04 1.50 4.85
N ALA A 32 -3.32 1.39 5.98
CA ALA A 32 -2.33 0.34 6.19
C ALA A 32 -2.95 -1.07 6.21
N LEU A 33 -4.14 -1.22 6.80
CA LEU A 33 -4.85 -2.51 6.84
C LEU A 33 -5.40 -2.91 5.48
N ILE A 34 -6.04 -1.98 4.76
CA ILE A 34 -6.62 -2.29 3.45
C ILE A 34 -5.54 -2.57 2.40
N ALA A 35 -4.34 -2.02 2.57
CA ALA A 35 -3.22 -2.32 1.70
C ALA A 35 -2.97 -3.83 1.62
N SER A 36 -3.18 -4.60 2.70
CA SER A 36 -3.01 -6.06 2.71
C SER A 36 -4.25 -6.87 2.28
N ILE A 37 -5.38 -6.22 1.98
CA ILE A 37 -6.62 -6.93 1.59
C ILE A 37 -6.46 -7.78 0.32
N PRO A 38 -5.74 -7.35 -0.74
CA PRO A 38 -5.63 -8.13 -1.96
C PRO A 38 -5.13 -9.57 -1.75
N ASP A 39 -4.17 -9.77 -0.85
CA ASP A 39 -3.58 -11.07 -0.51
C ASP A 39 -4.52 -12.00 0.26
N LEU A 40 -5.69 -11.53 0.69
CA LEU A 40 -6.73 -12.41 1.23
C LEU A 40 -7.27 -13.39 0.17
N ASP A 41 -6.98 -13.16 -1.12
CA ASP A 41 -7.19 -14.15 -2.20
C ASP A 41 -6.50 -15.51 -1.92
N MET A 42 -5.46 -15.50 -1.07
CA MET A 42 -4.77 -16.71 -0.66
C MET A 42 -5.60 -17.65 0.19
N ILE A 43 -6.66 -17.15 0.84
CA ILE A 43 -7.62 -17.98 1.54
C ILE A 43 -8.36 -18.86 0.52
N GLY A 44 -8.80 -18.27 -0.61
CA GLY A 44 -9.46 -18.99 -1.71
C GLY A 44 -8.59 -20.11 -2.26
N THR A 45 -7.32 -19.78 -2.56
CA THR A 45 -6.39 -20.75 -3.12
C THR A 45 -6.03 -21.87 -2.14
N ARG A 46 -5.90 -21.56 -0.83
CA ARG A 46 -5.49 -22.55 0.18
C ARG A 46 -6.63 -23.43 0.69
N TYR A 47 -7.83 -22.90 0.81
CA TYR A 47 -8.94 -23.57 1.51
C TYR A 47 -10.12 -23.90 0.60
N PHE A 48 -10.22 -23.30 -0.58
CA PHE A 48 -11.38 -23.42 -1.47
C PHE A 48 -11.04 -23.95 -2.86
N ASN A 49 -9.86 -24.56 -3.05
CA ASN A 49 -9.40 -25.15 -4.31
C ASN A 49 -9.43 -24.19 -5.52
N VAL A 50 -9.32 -22.89 -5.28
CA VAL A 50 -9.18 -21.91 -6.37
C VAL A 50 -7.80 -22.11 -7.01
N PRO A 51 -7.69 -22.33 -8.34
CA PRO A 51 -6.40 -22.49 -8.98
C PRO A 51 -5.55 -21.23 -8.81
N TRP A 52 -4.29 -21.43 -8.40
CA TRP A 52 -3.34 -20.34 -8.13
C TRP A 52 -3.17 -19.38 -9.32
N ASP A 53 -3.24 -19.92 -10.54
CA ASP A 53 -3.07 -19.21 -11.80
C ASP A 53 -4.33 -18.60 -12.40
N SER A 54 -5.51 -19.04 -11.93
CA SER A 54 -6.78 -18.46 -12.34
C SER A 54 -6.88 -16.98 -11.98
N ILE A 55 -7.77 -16.25 -12.66
CA ILE A 55 -8.06 -14.84 -12.34
C ILE A 55 -8.60 -14.64 -10.92
N TYR A 56 -9.13 -15.70 -10.30
CA TYR A 56 -9.61 -15.72 -8.91
C TYR A 56 -8.53 -16.13 -7.91
N GLY A 57 -7.39 -16.64 -8.41
CA GLY A 57 -6.22 -16.98 -7.63
C GLY A 57 -5.37 -15.75 -7.31
N HIS A 58 -4.17 -16.01 -6.80
CA HIS A 58 -3.26 -14.97 -6.33
C HIS A 58 -2.89 -13.98 -7.44
N ARG A 59 -2.77 -12.70 -7.09
CA ARG A 59 -2.43 -11.61 -8.04
C ARG A 59 -3.41 -11.44 -9.20
N GLY A 60 -4.60 -12.03 -9.06
CA GLY A 60 -5.69 -11.94 -10.02
C GLY A 60 -6.54 -10.68 -9.80
N TYR A 61 -7.86 -10.83 -9.81
CA TYR A 61 -8.80 -9.70 -9.78
C TYR A 61 -8.64 -8.77 -8.56
N THR A 62 -8.23 -9.30 -7.40
CA THR A 62 -7.99 -8.54 -6.16
C THR A 62 -6.85 -7.53 -6.27
N HIS A 63 -5.94 -7.72 -7.22
CA HIS A 63 -4.79 -6.84 -7.46
C HIS A 63 -5.02 -5.87 -8.63
N SER A 64 -6.21 -5.89 -9.22
CA SER A 64 -6.57 -5.03 -10.33
C SER A 64 -6.79 -3.58 -9.90
N ILE A 65 -6.62 -2.66 -10.86
CA ILE A 65 -6.94 -1.23 -10.66
C ILE A 65 -8.43 -1.06 -10.34
N PHE A 66 -9.29 -1.87 -10.97
CA PHE A 66 -10.73 -1.83 -10.72
C PHE A 66 -11.06 -2.19 -9.27
N PHE A 67 -10.52 -3.30 -8.74
CA PHE A 67 -10.73 -3.69 -7.36
C PHE A 67 -10.17 -2.66 -6.36
N ALA A 68 -9.01 -2.08 -6.67
CA ALA A 68 -8.42 -1.00 -5.89
C ALA A 68 -9.34 0.23 -5.79
N ILE A 69 -9.89 0.69 -6.93
CA ILE A 69 -10.80 1.84 -6.98
C ILE A 69 -12.11 1.54 -6.24
N CYS A 70 -12.70 0.36 -6.44
CA CYS A 70 -13.94 -0.03 -5.77
C CYS A 70 -13.76 -0.07 -4.25
N THR A 71 -12.69 -0.71 -3.77
CA THR A 71 -12.37 -0.78 -2.33
C THR A 71 -12.11 0.61 -1.76
N ALA A 72 -11.35 1.45 -2.47
CA ALA A 72 -11.08 2.83 -2.07
C ALA A 72 -12.35 3.69 -2.02
N LEU A 73 -13.27 3.50 -2.96
CA LEU A 73 -14.53 4.22 -3.01
C LEU A 73 -15.41 3.85 -1.82
N ILE A 74 -15.61 2.55 -1.57
CA ILE A 74 -16.41 2.06 -0.45
C ILE A 74 -15.84 2.56 0.88
N THR A 75 -14.54 2.41 1.10
CA THR A 75 -13.89 2.85 2.35
C THR A 75 -13.93 4.38 2.51
N ALA A 76 -13.74 5.15 1.45
CA ALA A 76 -13.85 6.60 1.50
C ALA A 76 -15.27 7.07 1.80
N LEU A 77 -16.31 6.42 1.25
CA LEU A 77 -17.71 6.71 1.57
C LEU A 77 -18.00 6.45 3.06
N LEU A 78 -17.56 5.31 3.60
CA LEU A 78 -17.73 4.97 5.01
C LEU A 78 -17.04 5.98 5.94
N PHE A 79 -15.81 6.39 5.63
CA PHE A 79 -15.08 7.34 6.48
C PHE A 79 -15.58 8.78 6.33
N SER A 80 -15.99 9.19 5.13
CA SER A 80 -16.51 10.53 4.90
C SER A 80 -17.93 10.71 5.47
N SER A 81 -18.74 9.65 5.53
CA SER A 81 -20.06 9.70 6.16
C SER A 81 -19.97 9.81 7.69
N VAL A 82 -18.95 9.18 8.31
CA VAL A 82 -18.76 9.16 9.76
C VAL A 82 -17.95 10.36 10.28
N ILE A 83 -16.91 10.78 9.54
CA ILE A 83 -16.00 11.84 10.01
C ILE A 83 -16.41 13.21 9.44
N ASN A 84 -16.36 13.37 8.11
CA ASN A 84 -16.71 14.61 7.42
C ASN A 84 -16.79 14.40 5.90
N ARG A 85 -17.96 14.70 5.32
CA ARG A 85 -18.20 14.51 3.87
C ARG A 85 -17.29 15.38 3.00
N LYS A 86 -16.83 16.53 3.48
CA LYS A 86 -15.93 17.44 2.74
C LYS A 86 -14.56 16.82 2.45
N HIS A 87 -14.19 15.75 3.16
CA HIS A 87 -12.89 15.09 2.99
C HIS A 87 -12.96 13.84 2.10
N PHE A 88 -14.10 13.53 1.49
CA PHE A 88 -14.28 12.36 0.62
C PHE A 88 -13.16 12.21 -0.42
N LYS A 89 -12.88 13.25 -1.22
CA LYS A 89 -11.83 13.21 -2.25
C LYS A 89 -10.46 12.87 -1.68
N ARG A 90 -10.13 13.41 -0.50
CA ARG A 90 -8.86 13.15 0.19
C ARG A 90 -8.76 11.70 0.64
N TYR A 91 -9.81 11.17 1.25
CA TYR A 91 -9.83 9.78 1.71
C TYR A 91 -9.81 8.81 0.55
N PHE A 92 -10.57 9.08 -0.52
CA PHE A 92 -10.56 8.29 -1.74
C PHE A 92 -9.16 8.21 -2.35
N LEU A 93 -8.48 9.35 -2.55
CA LEU A 93 -7.14 9.37 -3.11
C LEU A 93 -6.13 8.63 -2.22
N PHE A 94 -6.24 8.76 -0.89
CA PHE A 94 -5.37 8.05 0.03
C PHE A 94 -5.60 6.54 -0.01
N PHE A 95 -6.85 6.07 0.08
CA PHE A 95 -7.16 4.64 0.03
C PHE A 95 -6.87 4.03 -1.34
N ALA A 96 -7.11 4.76 -2.44
CA ALA A 96 -6.74 4.32 -3.78
C ALA A 96 -5.22 4.16 -3.90
N PHE A 97 -4.43 5.10 -3.37
CA PHE A 97 -2.99 4.96 -3.28
C PHE A 97 -2.58 3.72 -2.48
N CYS A 98 -3.17 3.48 -1.30
CA CYS A 98 -2.86 2.29 -0.49
C CYS A 98 -3.11 1.00 -1.28
N MET A 99 -4.28 0.86 -1.90
CA MET A 99 -4.64 -0.33 -2.68
C MET A 99 -3.75 -0.50 -3.93
N LEU A 100 -3.50 0.57 -4.68
CA LEU A 100 -2.67 0.51 -5.88
C LEU A 100 -1.20 0.23 -5.55
N SER A 101 -0.71 0.73 -4.41
CA SER A 101 0.65 0.45 -3.96
C SER A 101 0.88 -1.05 -3.73
N HIS A 102 -0.15 -1.79 -3.31
CA HIS A 102 -0.06 -3.25 -3.16
C HIS A 102 0.28 -3.94 -4.48
N GLY A 103 -0.57 -3.76 -5.49
CA GLY A 103 -0.37 -4.36 -6.81
C GLY A 103 0.93 -3.90 -7.48
N LEU A 104 1.34 -2.63 -7.27
CA LEU A 104 2.63 -2.13 -7.77
C LEU A 104 3.83 -2.80 -7.11
N LEU A 105 3.78 -3.04 -5.79
CA LEU A 105 4.86 -3.76 -5.10
C LEU A 105 4.93 -5.22 -5.56
N ASP A 106 3.79 -5.88 -5.80
CA ASP A 106 3.76 -7.23 -6.37
C ASP A 106 4.22 -7.30 -7.83
N PHE A 107 3.97 -6.25 -8.61
CA PHE A 107 4.45 -6.11 -9.98
C PHE A 107 5.98 -5.98 -10.05
N CYS A 108 6.58 -5.33 -9.05
CA CYS A 108 8.03 -5.20 -8.88
C CYS A 108 8.68 -6.37 -8.13
N ASN A 109 7.90 -7.38 -7.75
CA ASN A 109 8.42 -8.56 -7.06
C ASN A 109 8.93 -9.60 -8.05
N GLU A 110 10.04 -10.23 -7.69
CA GLU A 110 10.70 -11.26 -8.48
C GLU A 110 9.81 -12.50 -8.62
N GLY A 111 9.63 -12.96 -9.86
CA GLY A 111 8.87 -14.17 -10.17
C GLY A 111 7.36 -14.08 -9.89
N GLY A 112 6.73 -15.26 -9.80
CA GLY A 112 5.28 -15.41 -9.75
C GLY A 112 4.62 -15.27 -11.12
N LEU A 113 3.30 -15.09 -11.14
CA LEU A 113 2.49 -15.05 -12.37
C LEU A 113 2.31 -13.65 -12.97
N GLY A 114 2.81 -12.62 -12.27
CA GLY A 114 2.51 -11.23 -12.59
C GLY A 114 1.14 -10.80 -12.07
N VAL A 115 0.80 -9.53 -12.28
CA VAL A 115 -0.39 -8.88 -11.71
C VAL A 115 -1.42 -8.56 -12.79
N ALA A 116 -2.68 -8.96 -12.57
CA ALA A 116 -3.78 -8.71 -13.49
C ALA A 116 -4.37 -7.28 -13.34
N PHE A 117 -3.57 -6.24 -13.66
CA PHE A 117 -3.96 -4.84 -13.44
C PHE A 117 -5.23 -4.42 -14.17
N LEU A 118 -5.44 -4.95 -15.38
CA LEU A 118 -6.49 -4.51 -16.29
C LEU A 118 -7.81 -5.26 -16.11
N TRP A 119 -7.90 -6.20 -15.18
CA TRP A 119 -9.19 -6.84 -14.88
C TRP A 119 -10.22 -5.77 -14.45
N PRO A 120 -11.47 -5.81 -14.93
CA PRO A 120 -12.13 -6.88 -15.71
C PRO A 120 -12.03 -6.75 -17.24
N LEU A 121 -11.28 -5.77 -17.77
CA LEU A 121 -11.14 -5.58 -19.22
C LEU A 121 -10.23 -6.64 -19.86
N SER A 122 -9.28 -7.17 -19.10
CA SER A 122 -8.36 -8.20 -19.55
C SER A 122 -7.80 -9.00 -18.38
N ASP A 123 -7.62 -10.30 -18.59
CA ASP A 123 -6.98 -11.22 -17.63
C ASP A 123 -5.45 -11.26 -17.79
N LEU A 124 -4.88 -10.42 -18.68
CA LEU A 124 -3.44 -10.34 -18.88
C LEU A 124 -2.73 -9.95 -17.59
N ARG A 125 -1.67 -10.70 -17.28
CA ARG A 125 -0.81 -10.46 -16.13
C ARG A 125 0.47 -9.77 -16.56
N PHE A 126 0.82 -8.70 -15.85
CA PHE A 126 1.96 -7.85 -16.15
C PHE A 126 3.10 -8.10 -15.17
N HIS A 127 4.32 -7.98 -15.67
CA HIS A 127 5.55 -8.04 -14.89
C HIS A 127 6.38 -6.79 -15.11
N SER A 128 7.04 -6.32 -14.06
CA SER A 128 8.03 -5.27 -14.22
C SER A 128 9.24 -5.78 -15.00
N LEU A 129 9.82 -4.91 -15.82
CA LEU A 129 11.11 -5.15 -16.47
C LEU A 129 12.24 -5.24 -15.43
N VAL A 130 12.07 -4.57 -14.29
CA VAL A 130 13.02 -4.57 -13.17
C VAL A 130 12.27 -5.04 -11.93
N GLN A 131 12.70 -6.18 -11.37
CA GLN A 131 12.06 -6.81 -10.21
C GLN A 131 13.03 -6.83 -9.01
N PRO A 132 13.24 -5.68 -8.35
CA PRO A 132 14.27 -5.55 -7.32
C PRO A 132 13.86 -6.18 -5.98
N ILE A 133 12.57 -6.44 -5.77
CA ILE A 133 12.07 -7.06 -4.54
C ILE A 133 12.16 -8.56 -4.72
N MET A 134 13.10 -9.19 -4.01
CA MET A 134 13.36 -10.62 -4.13
C MET A 134 12.16 -11.44 -3.66
N ASN A 135 12.06 -12.64 -4.20
CA ASN A 135 11.08 -13.62 -3.78
C ASN A 135 11.79 -14.96 -3.62
N VAL A 136 11.47 -15.69 -2.56
CA VAL A 136 11.98 -17.04 -2.36
C VAL A 136 10.79 -17.93 -2.06
N ASN A 137 10.76 -19.11 -2.68
CA ASN A 137 9.78 -20.17 -2.41
C ASN A 137 10.01 -20.78 -1.01
N VAL A 138 9.94 -19.96 0.04
CA VAL A 138 9.92 -20.40 1.43
C VAL A 138 8.53 -20.18 1.99
N SER A 139 8.05 -21.16 2.75
CA SER A 139 6.86 -20.98 3.57
C SER A 139 7.02 -19.76 4.48
N PHE A 140 5.91 -19.17 4.95
CA PHE A 140 5.93 -18.04 5.89
C PHE A 140 6.87 -18.28 7.10
N ARG A 141 7.01 -19.55 7.52
CA ARG A 141 7.93 -19.99 8.59
C ARG A 141 9.41 -19.96 8.16
N GLY A 142 9.70 -20.29 6.90
CA GLY A 142 11.04 -20.20 6.31
C GLY A 142 11.48 -18.77 5.99
N LEU A 143 10.56 -17.83 5.82
CA LEU A 143 10.88 -16.42 5.50
C LEU A 143 11.60 -15.68 6.63
N TYR A 144 11.31 -16.00 7.89
CA TYR A 144 11.90 -15.32 9.05
C TYR A 144 12.93 -16.15 9.83
N LEU A 145 12.96 -17.47 9.62
CA LEU A 145 13.80 -18.40 10.41
C LEU A 145 14.82 -19.17 9.57
N SER A 146 14.82 -19.01 8.23
CA SER A 146 15.83 -19.65 7.37
C SER A 146 16.84 -18.64 6.83
N THR A 147 18.05 -19.12 6.54
CA THR A 147 19.10 -18.35 5.84
C THR A 147 18.64 -17.86 4.46
N SER A 148 17.64 -18.51 3.86
CA SER A 148 17.06 -18.14 2.57
C SER A 148 16.05 -16.98 2.64
N GLY A 149 15.55 -16.63 3.82
CA GLY A 149 14.59 -15.53 3.99
C GLY A 149 15.22 -14.15 4.19
N LEU A 150 16.47 -14.11 4.66
CA LEU A 150 17.21 -12.86 4.89
C LEU A 150 17.36 -12.00 3.62
N PRO A 151 17.70 -12.55 2.43
CA PRO A 151 17.76 -11.76 1.20
C PRO A 151 16.42 -11.11 0.83
N VAL A 152 15.30 -11.80 1.01
CA VAL A 152 13.95 -11.25 0.78
C VAL A 152 13.73 -10.05 1.68
N PHE A 153 13.94 -10.22 2.99
CA PHE A 153 13.75 -9.16 3.97
C PHE A 153 14.65 -7.94 3.70
N LEU A 154 15.93 -8.17 3.37
CA LEU A 154 16.86 -7.10 3.02
C LEU A 154 16.45 -6.38 1.74
N SER A 155 15.93 -7.10 0.74
CA SER A 155 15.44 -6.48 -0.49
C SER A 155 14.21 -5.60 -0.22
N GLU A 156 13.30 -6.02 0.65
CA GLU A 156 12.14 -5.22 1.07
C GLU A 156 12.58 -3.96 1.81
N ILE A 157 13.57 -4.08 2.71
CA ILE A 157 14.14 -2.92 3.40
C ILE A 157 14.74 -1.94 2.40
N LEU A 158 15.58 -2.43 1.50
CA LEU A 158 16.34 -1.60 0.57
C LEU A 158 15.44 -0.89 -0.44
N TRP A 159 14.48 -1.62 -1.01
CA TRP A 159 13.69 -1.14 -2.15
C TRP A 159 12.31 -0.59 -1.78
N VAL A 160 11.83 -0.85 -0.56
CA VAL A 160 10.54 -0.33 -0.09
C VAL A 160 10.73 0.49 1.18
N TRP A 161 11.30 -0.06 2.25
CA TRP A 161 11.26 0.61 3.55
C TRP A 161 12.12 1.88 3.58
N LEU A 162 13.36 1.81 3.09
CA LEU A 162 14.26 2.97 3.08
C LEU A 162 13.75 4.11 2.18
N PRO A 163 13.29 3.87 0.93
CA PRO A 163 12.68 4.91 0.11
C PRO A 163 11.46 5.57 0.75
N PHE A 164 10.56 4.77 1.33
CA PHE A 164 9.37 5.31 1.99
C PHE A 164 9.68 5.99 3.33
N LEU A 165 10.71 5.54 4.06
CA LEU A 165 11.22 6.26 5.23
C LEU A 165 11.80 7.62 4.85
N ALA A 166 12.61 7.68 3.78
CA ALA A 166 13.13 8.94 3.27
C ALA A 166 11.99 9.89 2.85
N LEU A 167 10.99 9.38 2.14
CA LEU A 167 9.81 10.16 1.75
C LEU A 167 9.04 10.66 2.97
N TYR A 168 8.82 9.82 3.99
CA TYR A 168 8.21 10.21 5.25
C TYR A 168 8.97 11.38 5.90
N LEU A 169 10.30 11.29 6.00
CA LEU A 169 11.13 12.33 6.60
C LEU A 169 11.04 13.65 5.83
N ILE A 170 11.06 13.60 4.49
CA ILE A 170 10.92 14.78 3.62
C ILE A 170 9.56 15.46 3.83
N LEU A 171 8.48 14.68 3.84
CA LEU A 171 7.12 15.21 4.06
C LEU A 171 7.00 15.81 5.46
N LYS A 172 7.56 15.13 6.47
CA LYS A 172 7.53 15.59 7.86
C LYS A 172 8.30 16.89 8.05
N TYR A 173 9.47 17.02 7.42
CA TYR A 173 10.27 18.23 7.43
C TYR A 173 9.51 19.42 6.83
N LYS A 174 8.94 19.24 5.62
CA LYS A 174 8.11 20.27 4.96
C LYS A 174 6.92 20.70 5.81
N LEU A 175 6.26 19.75 6.47
CA LEU A 175 5.16 20.06 7.38
C LEU A 175 5.60 20.92 8.56
N ILE A 176 6.71 20.57 9.21
CA ILE A 176 7.25 21.33 10.34
C ILE A 176 7.62 22.75 9.91
N ASP A 177 8.24 22.91 8.76
CA ASP A 177 8.62 24.22 8.24
C ASP A 177 7.41 25.09 7.90
N GLN A 178 6.37 24.52 7.28
CA GLN A 178 5.11 25.22 7.04
C GLN A 178 4.46 25.70 8.34
N LEU A 179 4.45 24.86 9.38
CA LEU A 179 3.89 25.24 10.69
C LEU A 179 4.69 26.39 11.32
N LYS A 180 6.02 26.37 11.24
CA LYS A 180 6.87 27.47 11.72
C LYS A 180 6.57 28.78 10.98
N LEU A 181 6.46 28.75 9.66
CA LEU A 181 6.15 29.93 8.84
C LEU A 181 4.77 30.51 9.19
N ASN A 182 3.76 29.65 9.41
CA ASN A 182 2.42 30.11 9.80
C ASN A 182 2.42 30.76 11.19
N ILE A 183 3.19 30.24 12.14
CA ILE A 183 3.34 30.85 13.48
C ILE A 183 3.99 32.24 13.38
N LEU A 184 5.05 32.38 12.55
CA LEU A 184 5.73 33.66 12.35
C LEU A 184 4.82 34.72 11.68
N LYS A 185 4.04 34.31 10.68
CA LYS A 185 3.04 35.18 10.04
C LYS A 185 1.97 35.64 11.02
N ASN A 186 1.42 34.72 11.83
CA ASN A 186 0.39 35.08 12.80
C ASN A 186 0.91 36.03 13.89
N LYS A 187 2.19 35.94 14.27
CA LYS A 187 2.83 36.88 15.21
C LYS A 187 3.05 38.28 14.63
N THR A 188 3.20 38.41 13.31
CA THR A 188 3.43 39.71 12.64
C THR A 188 2.13 40.43 12.32
N THR A 189 1.02 39.74 12.14
CA THR A 189 -0.32 40.32 11.94
C THR A 189 -1.00 40.81 13.23
N LEU A 190 -0.47 40.44 14.40
CA LEU A 190 -0.96 40.86 15.72
C LEU A 190 -0.24 42.09 16.28
N LYS A 191 0.72 42.66 15.53
CA LYS A 191 1.40 43.92 15.83
C LYS A 191 0.93 44.99 14.86
#